data_AF-A0A1Y3NJ80-F1
#
_entry.id   AF-A0A1Y3NJ80-F1
#
_cell.length_a   1.000
_cell.length_b   1.000
_cell.length_c   1.000
_cell.angle_alpha   90.00
_cell.angle_beta   90.00
_cell.angle_gamma   90.00
#
_symmetry.space_group_name_H-M   'P 1'
#
loop_
_entity.id
_entity.type
_entity.pdbx_description
1 polymer ?
#
loop_
_entity_poly.entity_id
_entity_poly.type
_entity_poly.pdbx_seq_one_letter_code
_entity_poly.pdbx_strand_id
1 'polypeptide(L)'
;MDNMATDDYANHNQHNKEIPKNGPINRIKNASKDTIPIAVGPKRQHSSRFHVTEKIELEKLVGFKDVDASDQAELFIKKIQQCNVIFDFNDPQSDLRGKEIKSQTLLELVEYITYNRNVITEAAYPEIIRM
;
A
#
# COMPACT_ATOMS: atom_id res chain seq x y z
N MET A 1 45.92 26.90 37.77
CA MET A 1 45.10 25.69 37.95
C MET A 1 43.69 26.22 38.12
N ASP A 2 42.84 25.98 37.12
CA ASP A 2 41.38 25.83 37.21
C ASP A 2 40.78 25.98 35.80
N ASN A 3 40.50 24.81 35.22
CA ASN A 3 39.38 24.44 34.36
C ASN A 3 39.17 25.13 32.99
N MET A 4 39.84 24.53 31.99
CA MET A 4 39.24 23.88 30.82
C MET A 4 37.73 24.10 30.61
N ALA A 5 37.38 25.07 29.77
CA ALA A 5 36.06 25.15 29.13
C ALA A 5 36.05 24.17 27.95
N THR A 6 35.26 23.11 28.08
CA THR A 6 34.98 22.17 26.99
C THR A 6 33.50 22.27 26.68
N ASP A 7 33.21 22.44 25.39
CA ASP A 7 31.90 22.68 24.81
C ASP A 7 30.88 21.58 25.14
N ASP A 8 29.74 22.00 25.68
CA ASP A 8 28.54 21.18 25.86
C ASP A 8 27.80 21.02 24.52
N TYR A 9 28.09 19.94 23.79
CA TYR A 9 27.20 19.38 22.78
C TYR A 9 26.96 17.89 23.04
N ALA A 10 25.98 17.59 23.90
CA ALA A 10 25.50 16.23 24.13
C ALA A 10 24.06 16.07 23.63
N ASN A 11 23.96 15.40 22.49
CA ASN A 11 22.77 14.86 21.85
C ASN A 11 22.24 13.65 22.64
N HIS A 12 21.01 13.73 23.16
CA HIS A 12 20.17 12.56 23.40
C HIS A 12 18.67 12.92 23.47
N ASN A 13 18.01 12.98 22.32
CA ASN A 13 16.56 13.07 22.27
C ASN A 13 15.98 11.64 22.33
N GLN A 14 15.68 11.18 23.54
CA GLN A 14 14.99 9.91 23.81
C GLN A 14 13.54 10.00 23.34
N HIS A 15 13.24 9.48 22.14
CA HIS A 15 11.87 9.23 21.72
C HIS A 15 11.47 7.82 22.20
N ASN A 16 10.72 7.77 23.30
CA ASN A 16 10.11 6.55 23.85
C ASN A 16 9.20 5.88 22.80
N LYS A 17 9.66 4.76 22.21
CA LYS A 17 8.76 3.78 21.60
C LYS A 17 8.25 2.87 22.71
N GLU A 18 7.05 3.15 23.23
CA GLU A 18 6.37 2.20 24.11
C GLU A 18 5.99 0.95 23.30
N ILE A 19 6.64 -0.15 23.60
CA ILE A 19 6.32 -1.50 23.11
C ILE A 19 5.08 -1.97 23.89
N PRO A 20 3.98 -2.43 23.25
CA PRO A 20 2.87 -3.01 23.99
C PRO A 20 3.34 -4.28 24.72
N LYS A 21 3.34 -4.22 26.05
CA LYS A 21 3.65 -5.38 26.90
C LYS A 21 2.49 -6.36 26.84
N ASN A 22 2.62 -7.42 26.06
CA ASN A 22 1.77 -8.60 26.17
C ASN A 22 2.04 -9.28 27.53
N GLY A 23 1.14 -9.07 28.49
CA GLY A 23 1.20 -9.70 29.81
C GLY A 23 0.75 -11.17 29.79
N PRO A 24 1.33 -12.04 30.65
CA PRO A 24 1.00 -13.46 30.66
C PRO A 24 -0.36 -13.74 31.31
N ILE A 25 -1.08 -14.66 30.68
CA ILE A 25 -2.29 -15.38 31.12
C ILE A 25 -2.16 -15.78 32.59
N ASN A 26 -3.11 -15.36 33.45
CA ASN A 26 -3.58 -16.12 34.62
C ASN A 26 -4.58 -15.32 35.47
N ARG A 27 -5.88 -15.66 35.41
CA ARG A 27 -6.76 -15.64 36.60
C ARG A 27 -8.14 -16.25 36.32
N ILE A 28 -8.30 -17.54 36.56
CA ILE A 28 -9.60 -18.11 36.95
C ILE A 28 -9.33 -19.10 38.08
N LYS A 29 -9.51 -18.63 39.32
CA LYS A 29 -9.87 -19.52 40.44
C LYS A 29 -11.35 -19.22 40.70
N ASN A 30 -12.18 -20.24 40.46
CA ASN A 30 -13.61 -20.32 40.81
C ASN A 30 -14.64 -19.93 39.71
N ALA A 31 -14.58 -20.57 38.53
CA ALA A 31 -15.72 -20.61 37.61
C ALA A 31 -16.37 -22.00 37.63
N SER A 32 -17.70 -22.04 37.80
CA SER A 32 -18.54 -23.24 37.73
C SER A 32 -18.39 -23.94 36.37
N LYS A 33 -18.20 -25.26 36.41
CA LYS A 33 -18.27 -26.12 35.22
C LYS A 33 -19.70 -26.06 34.66
N ASP A 34 -19.82 -26.05 33.35
CA ASP A 34 -21.07 -26.24 32.58
C ASP A 34 -21.82 -24.99 32.07
N THR A 35 -21.09 -23.90 31.81
CA THR A 35 -21.54 -22.95 30.78
C THR A 35 -20.33 -22.46 30.02
N ILE A 36 -20.23 -22.79 28.73
CA ILE A 36 -19.24 -22.18 27.85
C ILE A 36 -19.61 -20.69 27.80
N PRO A 37 -18.81 -19.77 28.35
CA PRO A 37 -19.03 -18.37 28.05
C PRO A 37 -18.77 -18.25 26.56
N ILE A 38 -19.79 -17.87 25.79
CA ILE A 38 -19.61 -17.36 24.44
C ILE A 38 -18.90 -16.02 24.61
N ALA A 39 -17.61 -16.09 24.94
CA ALA A 39 -16.71 -14.98 24.76
C ALA A 39 -16.69 -14.79 23.26
N VAL A 40 -17.41 -13.78 22.79
CA VAL A 40 -17.21 -13.21 21.45
C VAL A 40 -15.77 -12.72 21.46
N GLY A 41 -14.85 -13.63 21.14
CA GLY A 41 -13.45 -13.30 20.97
C GLY A 41 -13.38 -12.15 19.96
N PRO A 42 -12.48 -11.17 20.17
CA PRO A 42 -12.36 -10.04 19.25
C PRO A 42 -12.31 -10.57 17.82
N LYS A 43 -13.24 -10.10 16.97
CA LYS A 43 -13.34 -10.51 15.56
C LYS A 43 -11.92 -10.49 14.99
N ARG A 44 -11.46 -11.64 14.49
CA ARG A 44 -10.15 -11.79 13.87
C ARG A 44 -10.02 -10.70 12.80
N GLN A 45 -9.22 -9.68 13.10
CA GLN A 45 -8.90 -8.62 12.15
C GLN A 45 -8.07 -9.28 11.04
N HIS A 46 -8.53 -9.16 9.79
CA HIS A 46 -7.71 -9.57 8.66
C HIS A 46 -6.44 -8.70 8.68
N SER A 47 -5.28 -9.32 8.52
CA SER A 47 -3.99 -8.62 8.56
C SER A 47 -3.86 -7.55 7.47
N SER A 48 -4.72 -7.57 6.44
CA SER A 48 -4.75 -6.60 5.34
C SER A 48 -5.79 -5.48 5.50
N ARG A 49 -6.03 -4.97 6.71
CA ARG A 49 -6.86 -3.78 6.87
C ARG A 49 -6.07 -2.53 6.46
N PHE A 50 -6.00 -2.28 5.15
CA PHE A 50 -5.50 -1.03 4.60
C PHE A 50 -6.59 0.03 4.71
N HIS A 51 -6.24 1.18 5.27
CA HIS A 51 -7.09 2.37 5.18
C HIS A 51 -6.62 3.15 3.96
N VAL A 52 -7.47 3.28 2.94
CA VAL A 52 -7.22 4.15 1.79
C VAL A 52 -7.16 5.58 2.34
N THR A 53 -5.95 6.14 2.46
CA THR A 53 -5.72 7.46 3.09
C THR A 53 -6.10 8.62 2.19
N GLU A 54 -6.11 8.42 0.88
CA GLU A 54 -6.37 9.45 -0.13
C GLU A 54 -7.25 8.88 -1.25
N LYS A 55 -8.35 9.59 -1.56
CA LYS A 55 -9.26 9.21 -2.63
C LYS A 55 -8.79 9.85 -3.93
N ILE A 56 -7.98 9.11 -4.69
CA ILE A 56 -7.51 9.51 -6.02
C ILE A 56 -8.54 9.00 -7.05
N GLU A 57 -9.21 9.90 -7.76
CA GLU A 57 -10.08 9.51 -8.88
C GLU A 57 -9.20 9.22 -10.11
N LEU A 58 -9.34 8.01 -10.67
CA LEU A 58 -8.62 7.63 -11.88
C LEU A 58 -9.33 8.19 -13.11
N GLU A 59 -8.57 8.84 -13.96
CA GLU A 59 -9.02 9.27 -15.29
C GLU A 59 -8.57 8.28 -16.37
N LYS A 60 -9.42 8.00 -17.35
CA LYS A 60 -9.04 7.12 -18.45
C LYS A 60 -8.04 7.83 -19.37
N LEU A 61 -6.79 7.39 -19.36
CA LEU A 61 -5.76 7.86 -20.30
C LEU A 61 -6.02 7.35 -21.72
N VAL A 62 -5.50 8.08 -22.71
CA VAL A 62 -5.53 7.70 -24.13
C VAL A 62 -4.98 6.28 -24.37
N GLY A 63 -5.47 5.61 -25.41
CA GLY A 63 -5.02 4.26 -25.76
C GLY A 63 -3.69 4.28 -26.53
N PHE A 64 -2.93 3.18 -26.47
CA PHE A 64 -1.66 3.07 -27.20
C PHE A 64 -1.78 3.21 -28.73
N LYS A 65 -2.95 2.88 -29.29
CA LYS A 65 -3.22 2.98 -30.73
C LYS A 65 -3.48 4.42 -31.20
N ASP A 66 -3.79 5.31 -30.28
CA ASP A 66 -4.18 6.71 -30.55
C ASP A 66 -2.99 7.67 -30.36
N VAL A 67 -1.80 7.13 -30.13
CA VAL A 67 -0.58 7.89 -29.78
C VAL A 67 0.58 7.41 -30.64
N ASP A 68 1.41 8.35 -31.09
CA ASP A 68 2.60 8.08 -31.89
C ASP A 68 3.62 7.24 -31.13
N ALA A 69 4.41 6.44 -31.87
CA ALA A 69 5.38 5.51 -31.29
C ALA A 69 6.41 6.19 -30.37
N SER A 70 6.74 7.46 -30.59
CA SER A 70 7.64 8.25 -29.74
C SER A 70 7.11 8.45 -28.32
N ASP A 71 5.79 8.58 -28.18
CA ASP A 71 5.14 9.00 -26.95
C ASP A 71 4.58 7.79 -26.18
N GLN A 72 4.46 6.64 -26.83
CA GLN A 72 3.98 5.39 -26.24
C GLN A 72 4.82 4.93 -25.04
N ALA A 73 6.14 5.13 -25.07
CA ALA A 73 7.01 4.76 -23.95
C ALA A 73 6.72 5.60 -22.70
N GLU A 74 6.47 6.89 -22.86
CA GLU A 74 6.08 7.78 -21.76
C GLU A 74 4.66 7.43 -21.26
N LEU A 75 3.73 7.15 -22.18
CA LEU A 75 2.37 6.72 -21.85
C LEU A 75 2.37 5.40 -21.05
N PHE A 76 3.24 4.46 -21.40
CA PHE A 76 3.41 3.19 -20.68
C PHE A 76 3.77 3.42 -19.21
N ILE A 77 4.74 4.30 -18.96
CA ILE A 77 5.15 4.69 -17.61
C ILE A 77 3.99 5.37 -16.84
N LYS A 78 3.30 6.32 -17.47
CA LYS A 78 2.14 7.00 -16.85
C LYS A 78 1.03 6.03 -16.46
N LYS A 79 0.71 5.07 -17.34
CA LYS A 79 -0.29 4.03 -17.07
C LYS A 79 0.13 3.10 -15.91
N ILE A 80 1.41 2.74 -15.79
CA ILE A 80 1.93 1.97 -14.63
C ILE A 80 1.77 2.77 -13.34
N GLN A 81 2.20 4.04 -13.34
CA GLN A 81 2.09 4.92 -12.18
C GLN A 81 0.64 5.08 -11.70
N GLN A 82 -0.31 5.20 -12.63
CA GLN A 82 -1.73 5.27 -12.31
C GLN A 82 -2.26 3.99 -11.66
N CYS A 83 -1.71 2.83 -12.02
CA CYS A 83 -2.07 1.56 -11.43
C CYS A 83 -1.58 1.39 -9.99
N ASN A 84 -0.80 2.32 -9.43
CA ASN A 84 -0.42 2.31 -8.01
C ASN A 84 -1.62 2.61 -7.07
N VAL A 85 -2.73 3.11 -7.59
CA VAL A 85 -3.92 3.41 -6.78
C VAL A 85 -4.55 2.11 -6.28
N ILE A 86 -4.70 2.00 -4.96
CA ILE A 86 -5.28 0.84 -4.28
C ILE A 86 -6.77 1.09 -4.06
N PHE A 87 -7.59 0.10 -4.40
CA PHE A 87 -9.02 0.13 -4.15
C PHE A 87 -9.40 -0.81 -3.01
N ASP A 88 -10.36 -0.39 -2.19
CA ASP A 88 -10.98 -1.27 -1.21
C ASP A 88 -12.05 -2.15 -1.89
N PHE A 89 -11.92 -3.46 -1.74
CA PHE A 89 -12.88 -4.45 -2.26
C PHE A 89 -13.82 -4.99 -1.18
N ASN A 90 -13.67 -4.56 0.08
CA ASN A 90 -14.63 -4.90 1.13
C ASN A 90 -16.01 -4.27 0.88
N ASP A 91 -16.04 -3.12 0.19
CA ASP A 91 -17.25 -2.55 -0.42
C ASP A 91 -17.21 -2.76 -1.94
N PRO A 92 -18.03 -3.66 -2.51
CA PRO A 92 -18.09 -3.89 -3.95
C PRO A 92 -18.57 -2.67 -4.75
N GLN A 93 -19.35 -1.77 -4.15
CA GLN A 93 -19.96 -0.63 -4.84
C GLN A 93 -19.08 0.64 -4.81
N SER A 94 -18.04 0.65 -3.99
CA SER A 94 -17.09 1.76 -3.95
C SER A 94 -16.25 1.82 -5.23
N ASP A 95 -16.02 3.03 -5.73
CA ASP A 95 -15.03 3.33 -6.77
C ASP A 95 -15.12 2.45 -8.04
N LEU A 96 -16.33 2.01 -8.42
CA LEU A 96 -16.58 1.16 -9.58
C LEU A 96 -15.90 1.68 -10.85
N ARG A 97 -15.97 3.00 -11.07
CA ARG A 97 -15.33 3.67 -12.22
C ARG A 97 -13.81 3.51 -12.18
N GLY A 98 -13.17 3.73 -11.03
CA GLY A 98 -11.73 3.61 -10.88
C GLY A 98 -11.26 2.17 -11.03
N LYS A 99 -12.01 1.22 -10.47
CA LYS A 99 -11.78 -0.23 -10.62
C LYS A 99 -11.82 -0.66 -12.08
N GLU A 100 -12.84 -0.22 -12.83
CA GLU A 100 -12.97 -0.51 -14.27
C GLU A 100 -11.82 0.10 -15.07
N ILE A 101 -11.50 1.38 -14.84
CA ILE A 101 -10.38 2.06 -15.52
C ILE A 101 -9.07 1.31 -15.26
N LYS A 102 -8.76 0.95 -14.00
CA LYS A 102 -7.56 0.19 -13.67
C LYS A 102 -7.53 -1.18 -14.35
N SER A 103 -8.67 -1.88 -14.41
CA SER A 103 -8.76 -3.17 -15.11
C SER A 103 -8.43 -3.04 -16.59
N GLN A 104 -9.03 -2.05 -17.28
CA GLN A 104 -8.78 -1.82 -18.70
C GLN A 104 -7.34 -1.37 -18.96
N THR A 105 -6.80 -0.47 -18.14
CA THR A 105 -5.40 -0.02 -18.25
C THR A 105 -4.42 -1.19 -18.10
N LEU A 106 -4.61 -2.08 -17.12
CA LEU A 106 -3.76 -3.26 -16.95
C LEU A 106 -3.83 -4.21 -18.15
N LEU A 107 -5.01 -4.39 -18.75
CA LEU A 107 -5.17 -5.18 -19.96
C LEU A 107 -4.41 -4.57 -21.14
N GLU A 108 -4.56 -3.26 -21.36
CA GLU A 108 -3.82 -2.52 -22.39
C GLU A 108 -2.30 -2.65 -22.22
N LEU A 109 -1.79 -2.59 -20.97
CA LEU A 109 -0.37 -2.77 -20.67
C LEU A 109 0.14 -4.16 -21.08
N VAL A 110 -0.64 -5.21 -20.77
CA VAL A 110 -0.31 -6.60 -21.15
C VAL A 110 -0.33 -6.77 -22.67
N GLU A 111 -1.33 -6.24 -23.36
CA GLU A 111 -1.40 -6.28 -24.82
C GLU A 111 -0.21 -5.56 -25.45
N TYR A 112 0.12 -4.36 -24.95
CA TYR A 112 1.22 -3.55 -25.45
C TYR A 112 2.56 -4.30 -25.37
N ILE A 113 2.87 -4.92 -24.22
CA ILE A 113 4.09 -5.72 -24.04
C ILE A 113 4.08 -6.98 -24.91
N THR A 114 2.92 -7.59 -25.12
CA THR A 114 2.78 -8.84 -25.88
C THR A 114 3.02 -8.62 -27.38
N TYR A 115 2.50 -7.53 -27.94
CA TYR A 115 2.52 -7.29 -29.38
C TYR A 115 3.72 -6.47 -29.87
N ASN A 116 4.44 -5.79 -28.97
CA ASN A 116 5.55 -4.91 -29.34
C ASN A 116 6.86 -5.40 -28.72
N ARG A 117 7.95 -5.36 -29.48
CA ARG A 117 9.28 -5.74 -28.99
C ARG A 117 10.04 -4.54 -28.48
N ASN A 118 10.90 -4.76 -27.48
CA ASN A 118 11.80 -3.74 -26.92
C ASN A 118 11.08 -2.51 -26.33
N VAL A 119 9.85 -2.69 -25.84
CA VAL A 119 9.06 -1.59 -25.26
C VAL A 119 9.35 -1.33 -23.78
N ILE A 120 9.92 -2.31 -23.09
CA ILE A 120 10.35 -2.14 -21.69
C ILE A 120 11.71 -1.45 -21.71
N THR A 121 11.71 -0.17 -21.38
CA THR A 121 12.91 0.67 -21.29
C THR A 121 13.46 0.68 -19.87
N GLU A 122 14.72 1.11 -19.71
CA GLU A 122 15.38 1.24 -18.39
C GLU A 122 14.57 2.09 -17.40
N ALA A 123 13.92 3.14 -17.88
CA ALA A 123 13.10 4.03 -17.06
C ALA A 123 11.82 3.38 -16.53
N ALA A 124 11.33 2.31 -17.16
CA ALA A 124 10.11 1.63 -16.75
C ALA A 124 10.32 0.65 -15.57
N TYR A 125 11.49 0.03 -15.44
CA TYR A 125 11.79 -0.92 -14.37
C TYR A 125 11.47 -0.43 -12.95
N PRO A 126 11.91 0.77 -12.51
CA PRO A 126 11.60 1.24 -11.16
C PRO A 126 10.12 1.51 -10.93
N GLU A 127 9.33 1.72 -11.98
CA GLU A 127 7.87 1.91 -11.88
C GLU A 127 7.17 0.55 -11.80
N ILE A 128 7.58 -0.41 -12.63
CA ILE A 128 7.04 -1.78 -12.63
C ILE A 128 7.25 -2.46 -11.27
N ILE A 129 8.42 -2.29 -10.67
CA ILE A 129 8.75 -2.91 -9.36
C ILE A 129 7.99 -2.23 -8.21
N ARG A 130 7.68 -0.93 -8.35
CA ARG A 130 6.99 -0.16 -7.31
C ARG A 130 5.49 -0.43 -7.28
N MET A 131 4.90 -0.72 -8.44
CA MET A 131 3.47 -0.99 -8.62
C MET A 131 3.02 -2.24 -7.88
#